data_AF-A0A6V7UJG6-F1
#
_entry.id   AF-A0A6V7UJG6-F1
#
_cell.length_a   1.000
_cell.length_b   1.000
_cell.length_c   1.000
_cell.angle_alpha   90.00
_cell.angle_beta   90.00
_cell.angle_gamma   90.00
#
_symmetry.space_group_name_H-M   'P 1'
#
loop_
_entity.id
_entity.type
_entity.pdbx_description
1 polymer ?
#
loop_
_entity_poly.entity_id
_entity_poly.type
_entity_poly.pdbx_seq_one_letter_code
_entity_poly.pdbx_strand_id
1 'polypeptide(L)'
;MTVGEVKRRLMGPESFNFSLLGALLRRAKMPEKSQMLIEELNQVGLSIPRGRRRLSQVTLLSALTEAESLQLANDFKKITESEFPTRLMAIEALDSFKQSTPSILPGTCDNENLNSIRLQKLQAAIKLTKQFLELMGRDTSPMMENNMEPLLDEELQAPLSTFSMLTHGFGNPAIQVGVNCFLRFLEEQVKIICEQQEQKINLFPNAK
;
A
#
# COMPACT_ATOMS: atom_id res chain seq x y z
N MET A 1 -20.84 1.25 8.88
CA MET A 1 -20.24 2.60 8.83
C MET A 1 -20.32 3.21 10.21
N THR A 2 -19.22 3.71 10.73
CA THR A 2 -19.14 4.31 12.07
C THR A 2 -19.52 5.79 12.05
N VAL A 3 -19.85 6.38 13.21
CA VAL A 3 -20.07 7.84 13.33
C VAL A 3 -18.80 8.60 12.95
N GLY A 4 -17.62 8.07 13.28
CA GLY A 4 -16.32 8.65 12.92
C GLY A 4 -16.13 8.75 11.40
N GLU A 5 -16.48 7.70 10.66
CA GLU A 5 -16.42 7.70 9.20
C GLU A 5 -17.39 8.74 8.61
N VAL A 6 -18.63 8.81 9.12
CA VAL A 6 -19.60 9.83 8.67
C VAL A 6 -19.03 11.24 8.90
N LYS A 7 -18.47 11.50 10.08
CA LYS A 7 -17.84 12.80 10.40
C LYS A 7 -16.71 13.12 9.42
N ARG A 8 -15.81 12.17 9.14
CA ARG A 8 -14.70 12.36 8.20
C ARG A 8 -15.17 12.61 6.77
N ARG A 9 -16.20 11.91 6.29
CA ARG A 9 -16.76 12.15 4.95
C ARG A 9 -17.45 13.50 4.83
N LEU A 10 -18.10 13.97 5.90
CA LEU A 10 -18.82 15.25 5.90
C LEU A 10 -17.91 16.46 6.09
N MET A 11 -16.91 16.36 6.97
CA MET A 11 -16.04 17.47 7.36
C MET A 11 -14.66 17.43 6.71
N GLY A 12 -14.26 16.27 6.17
CA GLY A 12 -12.98 16.06 5.52
C GLY A 12 -13.00 16.35 4.01
N PRO A 13 -11.96 15.87 3.30
CA PRO A 13 -11.67 16.29 1.92
C PRO A 13 -12.73 15.86 0.91
N GLU A 14 -13.47 14.77 1.18
CA GLU A 14 -14.58 14.36 0.30
C GLU A 14 -15.78 15.31 0.37
N SER A 15 -16.02 15.92 1.53
CA SER A 15 -17.12 16.86 1.76
C SER A 15 -18.45 16.36 1.20
N PHE A 16 -18.84 15.14 1.60
CA PHE A 16 -20.06 14.48 1.15
C PHE A 16 -21.29 15.39 1.34
N ASN A 17 -22.12 15.42 0.31
CA ASN A 17 -23.46 15.99 0.42
C ASN A 17 -24.44 14.92 0.95
N PHE A 18 -25.62 15.38 1.33
CA PHE A 18 -26.66 14.52 1.90
C PHE A 18 -27.05 13.35 0.96
N SER A 19 -27.10 13.59 -0.35
CA SER A 19 -27.46 12.57 -1.35
C SER A 19 -26.43 11.43 -1.42
N LEU A 20 -25.14 11.75 -1.43
CA LEU A 20 -24.06 10.76 -1.44
C LEU A 20 -24.00 9.97 -0.13
N LEU A 21 -24.17 10.67 1.00
CA LEU A 21 -24.27 10.00 2.29
C LEU A 21 -25.46 9.03 2.34
N GLY A 22 -26.63 9.45 1.84
CA GLY A 22 -27.81 8.60 1.74
C GLY A 22 -27.59 7.37 0.86
N ALA A 23 -26.89 7.54 -0.28
CA ALA A 23 -26.53 6.45 -1.18
C ALA A 23 -25.58 5.45 -0.50
N LEU A 24 -24.54 5.92 0.18
CA LEU A 24 -23.57 5.08 0.90
C LEU A 24 -24.23 4.32 2.06
N LEU A 25 -25.14 4.98 2.79
CA LEU A 25 -25.96 4.35 3.83
C LEU A 25 -26.99 3.35 3.28
N ARG A 26 -27.10 3.22 1.96
CA ARG A 26 -28.11 2.39 1.28
C ARG A 26 -29.53 2.72 1.74
N ARG A 27 -29.80 4.00 2.05
CA ARG A 27 -31.12 4.46 2.49
C ARG A 27 -32.01 4.79 1.30
N ALA A 28 -33.27 4.35 1.37
CA ALA A 28 -34.25 4.69 0.34
C ALA A 28 -34.52 6.20 0.32
N LYS A 29 -34.62 6.77 -0.89
CA LYS A 29 -34.85 8.19 -1.11
C LYS A 29 -36.32 8.53 -0.92
N MET A 30 -36.75 8.68 0.34
CA MET A 30 -38.09 9.15 0.70
C MET A 30 -38.00 10.35 1.65
N PRO A 31 -38.96 11.30 1.62
CA PRO A 31 -38.93 12.50 2.46
C PRO A 31 -38.80 12.17 3.96
N GLU A 32 -39.60 11.23 4.47
CA GLU A 32 -39.61 10.80 5.87
C GLU A 32 -38.25 10.22 6.29
N LYS A 33 -37.68 9.30 5.50
CA LYS A 33 -36.37 8.70 5.79
C LYS A 33 -35.22 9.72 5.73
N SER A 34 -35.36 10.75 4.89
CA SER A 34 -34.39 11.84 4.83
C SER A 34 -34.46 12.70 6.09
N GLN A 35 -35.68 12.98 6.58
CA GLN A 35 -35.88 13.72 7.83
C GLN A 35 -35.34 12.95 9.04
N MET A 36 -35.58 11.64 9.12
CA MET A 36 -35.00 10.78 10.17
C MET A 36 -33.46 10.79 10.14
N LEU A 37 -32.85 10.73 8.95
CA LEU A 37 -31.38 10.81 8.84
C LEU A 37 -30.84 12.16 9.35
N ILE A 38 -31.55 13.26 9.10
CA ILE A 38 -31.16 14.58 9.64
C ILE A 38 -31.23 14.56 11.17
N GLU A 39 -32.28 14.00 11.74
CA GLU A 39 -32.46 13.89 13.20
C GLU A 39 -31.38 13.03 13.86
N GLU A 40 -31.07 11.87 13.27
CA GLU A 40 -29.99 10.99 13.73
C GLU A 40 -28.62 11.67 13.65
N LEU A 41 -28.34 12.43 12.57
CA LEU A 41 -27.11 13.21 12.47
C LEU A 41 -27.04 14.30 13.54
N ASN A 42 -28.15 14.99 13.81
CA ASN A 42 -28.20 16.03 14.85
C ASN A 42 -27.97 15.45 16.25
N GLN A 43 -28.45 14.23 16.54
CA GLN A 43 -28.21 13.55 17.83
C GLN A 43 -26.73 13.29 18.09
N VAL A 44 -25.93 13.08 17.04
CA VAL A 44 -24.46 12.93 17.13
C VAL A 44 -23.70 14.22 16.86
N GLY A 45 -24.39 15.37 16.84
CA GLY A 45 -23.80 16.69 16.65
C GLY A 45 -23.32 16.99 15.22
N LEU A 46 -23.83 16.28 14.22
CA LEU A 46 -23.49 16.47 12.80
C LEU A 46 -24.63 17.18 12.06
N SER A 47 -24.28 18.11 11.19
CA SER A 47 -25.25 18.77 10.30
C SER A 47 -24.68 18.96 8.90
N ILE A 48 -25.58 18.94 7.90
CA ILE A 48 -25.21 19.13 6.48
C ILE A 48 -25.96 20.37 5.97
N PRO A 49 -25.27 21.47 5.65
CA PRO A 49 -25.90 22.64 5.06
C PRO A 49 -26.59 22.30 3.73
N ARG A 50 -27.80 22.83 3.54
CA ARG A 50 -28.49 22.74 2.24
C ARG A 50 -27.64 23.44 1.18
N GLY A 51 -27.47 22.79 0.03
CA GLY A 51 -26.68 23.35 -1.09
C GLY A 51 -25.16 23.18 -0.98
N ARG A 52 -24.65 22.41 0.01
CA ARG A 52 -23.22 22.07 0.09
C ARG A 52 -22.74 21.43 -1.22
N ARG A 53 -21.72 22.04 -1.83
CA ARG A 53 -21.04 21.51 -3.02
C ARG A 53 -19.91 20.57 -2.62
N ARG A 54 -19.71 19.54 -3.44
CA ARG A 54 -18.62 18.56 -3.28
C ARG A 54 -17.28 19.24 -3.58
N LEU A 55 -16.24 18.84 -2.84
CA LEU A 55 -14.88 19.38 -3.04
C LEU A 55 -13.96 18.42 -3.82
N SER A 56 -14.05 17.11 -3.60
CA SER A 56 -13.25 16.11 -4.32
C SER A 56 -13.95 15.53 -5.54
N GLN A 57 -13.23 14.81 -6.40
CA GLN A 57 -13.85 13.93 -7.41
C GLN A 57 -14.31 12.63 -6.75
N VAL A 58 -15.48 12.13 -7.13
CA VAL A 58 -15.94 10.80 -6.69
C VAL A 58 -15.09 9.77 -7.42
N THR A 59 -14.46 8.89 -6.67
CA THR A 59 -13.73 7.73 -7.20
C THR A 59 -14.49 6.45 -6.85
N LEU A 60 -14.03 5.30 -7.37
CA LEU A 60 -14.59 4.02 -6.93
C LEU A 60 -14.36 3.76 -5.43
N LEU A 61 -13.28 4.31 -4.85
CA LEU A 61 -13.01 4.19 -3.42
C LEU A 61 -14.12 4.86 -2.60
N SER A 62 -14.71 5.96 -3.07
CA SER A 62 -15.81 6.64 -2.38
C SER A 62 -17.04 5.73 -2.15
N ALA A 63 -17.17 4.64 -2.92
CA ALA A 63 -18.25 3.66 -2.75
C ALA A 63 -18.00 2.64 -1.62
N LEU A 64 -16.76 2.51 -1.16
CA LEU A 64 -16.36 1.59 -0.08
C LEU A 64 -16.43 2.31 1.25
N THR A 65 -17.01 1.67 2.26
CA THR A 65 -16.84 2.10 3.66
C THR A 65 -15.40 1.87 4.14
N GLU A 66 -14.98 2.55 5.20
CA GLU A 66 -13.64 2.32 5.78
C GLU A 66 -13.43 0.86 6.20
N ALA A 67 -14.48 0.19 6.69
CA ALA A 67 -14.42 -1.23 7.03
C ALA A 67 -14.22 -2.11 5.78
N GLU A 68 -14.94 -1.84 4.69
CA GLU A 68 -14.78 -2.55 3.41
C GLU A 68 -13.39 -2.30 2.80
N SER A 69 -12.89 -1.07 2.86
CA SER A 69 -11.55 -0.68 2.39
C SER A 69 -10.42 -1.35 3.18
N LEU A 70 -10.57 -1.45 4.51
CA LEU A 70 -9.60 -2.16 5.35
C LEU A 70 -9.61 -3.66 5.05
N GLN A 71 -10.80 -4.26 4.90
CA GLN A 71 -10.92 -5.67 4.52
C GLN A 71 -10.32 -5.92 3.13
N LEU A 72 -10.57 -5.04 2.18
CA LEU A 72 -9.99 -5.11 0.84
C LEU A 72 -8.46 -5.07 0.89
N ALA A 73 -7.87 -4.21 1.72
CA ALA A 73 -6.41 -4.17 1.90
C ALA A 73 -5.87 -5.49 2.49
N ASN A 74 -6.56 -6.08 3.46
CA ASN A 74 -6.17 -7.36 4.05
C ASN A 74 -6.28 -8.52 3.06
N ASP A 75 -7.35 -8.57 2.27
CA ASP A 75 -7.55 -9.58 1.23
C ASP A 75 -6.50 -9.42 0.12
N PHE A 76 -6.25 -8.18 -0.31
CA PHE A 76 -5.21 -7.85 -1.28
C PHE A 76 -3.83 -8.28 -0.80
N LYS A 77 -3.49 -8.02 0.47
CA LYS A 77 -2.27 -8.53 1.10
C LYS A 77 -2.23 -10.05 0.99
N LYS A 78 -3.23 -10.76 1.51
CA LYS A 78 -3.25 -12.23 1.55
C LYS A 78 -3.05 -12.84 0.16
N ILE A 79 -3.78 -12.35 -0.85
CA ILE A 79 -3.65 -12.82 -2.24
C ILE A 79 -2.27 -12.51 -2.80
N THR A 80 -1.74 -11.31 -2.54
CA THR A 80 -0.38 -10.95 -2.99
C THR A 80 0.68 -11.86 -2.37
N GLU A 81 0.54 -12.20 -1.08
CA GLU A 81 1.50 -13.06 -0.40
C GLU A 81 1.43 -14.54 -0.85
N SER A 82 0.26 -15.03 -1.25
CA SER A 82 0.09 -16.44 -1.67
C SER A 82 0.24 -16.66 -3.18
N GLU A 83 -0.27 -15.76 -4.01
CA GLU A 83 -0.42 -15.97 -5.46
C GLU A 83 0.60 -15.21 -6.29
N PHE A 84 1.19 -14.11 -5.78
CA PHE A 84 2.10 -13.32 -6.60
C PHE A 84 3.39 -14.10 -6.88
N PRO A 85 3.79 -14.27 -8.17
CA PRO A 85 4.86 -15.18 -8.57
C PRO A 85 6.27 -14.60 -8.34
N THR A 86 6.53 -14.13 -7.13
CA THR A 86 7.74 -13.37 -6.74
C THR A 86 9.03 -14.07 -7.17
N ARG A 87 9.13 -15.37 -6.92
CA ARG A 87 10.33 -16.15 -7.25
C ARG A 87 10.54 -16.31 -8.75
N LEU A 88 9.46 -16.55 -9.51
CA LEU A 88 9.56 -16.66 -10.98
C LEU A 88 9.97 -15.33 -11.60
N MET A 89 9.41 -14.22 -11.10
CA MET A 89 9.81 -12.87 -11.50
C MET A 89 11.30 -12.62 -11.19
N ALA A 90 11.78 -13.05 -10.02
CA ALA A 90 13.18 -12.92 -9.62
C ALA A 90 14.13 -13.70 -10.55
N ILE A 91 13.76 -14.93 -10.93
CA ILE A 91 14.52 -15.74 -11.90
C ILE A 91 14.60 -15.02 -13.24
N GLU A 92 13.45 -14.59 -13.79
CA GLU A 92 13.38 -13.89 -15.07
C GLU A 92 14.24 -12.62 -15.08
N ALA A 93 14.22 -11.85 -13.99
CA ALA A 93 15.04 -10.64 -13.86
C ALA A 93 16.55 -10.94 -13.83
N LEU A 94 16.97 -12.04 -13.21
CA LEU A 94 18.38 -12.45 -13.19
C LEU A 94 18.83 -12.98 -14.55
N ASP A 95 17.98 -13.74 -15.24
CA ASP A 95 18.28 -14.27 -16.56
C ASP A 95 18.38 -13.14 -17.59
N SER A 96 17.43 -12.20 -17.56
CA SER A 96 17.49 -10.96 -18.36
C SER A 96 18.76 -10.15 -18.10
N PHE A 97 19.20 -10.05 -16.82
CA PHE A 97 20.43 -9.34 -16.46
C PHE A 97 21.69 -10.01 -17.02
N LYS A 98 21.76 -11.34 -16.99
CA LYS A 98 22.87 -12.11 -17.58
C LYS A 98 22.92 -11.95 -19.10
N GLN A 99 21.77 -11.94 -19.77
CA GLN A 99 21.70 -11.76 -21.23
C GLN A 99 22.08 -10.35 -21.68
N SER A 100 21.70 -9.34 -20.90
CA SER A 100 21.95 -7.92 -21.22
C SER A 100 23.39 -7.48 -20.94
N THR A 101 24.15 -8.28 -20.19
CA THR A 101 25.55 -7.99 -19.86
C THR A 101 26.44 -8.79 -20.81
N PRO A 102 27.14 -8.17 -21.78
CA PRO A 102 28.02 -8.91 -22.68
C PRO A 102 29.12 -9.60 -21.86
N SER A 103 29.14 -10.94 -21.88
CA SER A 103 30.22 -11.73 -21.30
C SER A 103 31.50 -11.45 -22.07
N ILE A 104 32.47 -10.78 -21.47
CA ILE A 104 33.70 -10.40 -22.18
C ILE A 104 34.55 -11.63 -22.52
N LEU A 105 34.46 -12.76 -21.79
CA LEU A 105 35.01 -14.06 -22.20
C LEU A 105 34.23 -15.25 -21.57
N PRO A 106 34.11 -16.41 -22.26
CA PRO A 106 33.66 -17.64 -21.65
C PRO A 106 34.79 -18.24 -20.79
N GLY A 107 34.62 -18.26 -19.47
CA GLY A 107 35.37 -19.18 -18.60
C GLY A 107 36.30 -18.59 -17.52
N THR A 108 36.39 -17.27 -17.32
CA THR A 108 37.29 -16.70 -16.29
C THR A 108 36.65 -15.51 -15.57
N CYS A 109 36.67 -15.50 -14.23
CA CYS A 109 36.56 -14.38 -13.26
C CYS A 109 35.45 -13.30 -13.36
N ASP A 110 34.81 -13.06 -14.51
CA ASP A 110 33.89 -11.94 -14.72
C ASP A 110 32.50 -12.18 -14.12
N ASN A 111 32.04 -13.43 -14.05
CA ASN A 111 30.73 -13.77 -13.51
C ASN A 111 30.63 -13.62 -11.98
N GLU A 112 31.71 -13.92 -11.26
CA GLU A 112 31.74 -13.71 -9.81
C GLU A 112 31.76 -12.21 -9.48
N ASN A 113 32.53 -11.44 -10.25
CA ASN A 113 32.53 -9.99 -10.15
C ASN A 113 31.13 -9.41 -10.48
N LEU A 114 30.48 -9.88 -11.54
CA LEU A 114 29.14 -9.45 -11.93
C LEU A 114 28.07 -9.76 -10.88
N ASN A 115 28.08 -10.98 -10.32
CA ASN A 115 27.17 -11.37 -9.24
C ASN A 115 27.44 -10.55 -7.97
N SER A 116 28.69 -10.25 -7.65
CA SER A 116 29.05 -9.42 -6.49
C SER A 116 28.52 -7.98 -6.64
N ILE A 117 28.66 -7.39 -7.83
CA ILE A 117 28.14 -6.05 -8.14
C ILE A 117 26.61 -6.05 -8.09
N ARG A 118 25.96 -7.09 -8.64
CA ARG A 118 24.50 -7.24 -8.61
C ARG A 118 24.01 -7.36 -7.16
N LEU A 119 24.66 -8.20 -6.36
CA LEU A 119 24.34 -8.40 -4.95
C LEU A 119 24.45 -7.10 -4.15
N GLN A 120 25.51 -6.32 -4.35
CA GLN A 120 25.67 -5.01 -3.71
C GLN A 120 24.51 -4.05 -4.06
N LYS A 121 24.11 -4.00 -5.34
CA LYS A 121 22.97 -3.18 -5.79
C LYS A 121 21.65 -3.64 -5.19
N LEU A 122 21.41 -4.96 -5.12
CA LEU A 122 20.21 -5.54 -4.52
C LEU A 122 20.13 -5.23 -3.02
N GLN A 123 21.25 -5.38 -2.29
CA GLN A 123 21.31 -5.05 -0.86
C GLN A 123 21.06 -3.56 -0.59
N ALA A 124 21.63 -2.67 -1.41
CA ALA A 124 21.35 -1.25 -1.32
C ALA A 124 19.87 -0.93 -1.55
N ALA A 125 19.25 -1.55 -2.57
CA ALA A 125 17.83 -1.40 -2.85
C ALA A 125 16.96 -1.91 -1.69
N ILE A 126 17.23 -3.12 -1.17
CA ILE A 126 16.55 -3.69 0.01
C ILE A 126 16.58 -2.73 1.19
N LYS A 127 17.74 -2.13 1.48
CA LYS A 127 17.92 -1.20 2.59
C LYS A 127 17.07 0.07 2.42
N LEU A 128 17.01 0.64 1.21
CA LEU A 128 16.17 1.81 0.93
C LEU A 128 14.68 1.47 0.98
N THR A 129 14.28 0.32 0.44
CA THR A 129 12.90 -0.17 0.48
C THR A 129 12.40 -0.37 1.91
N LYS A 130 13.22 -0.96 2.79
CA LYS A 130 12.88 -1.14 4.22
C LYS A 130 12.72 0.20 4.95
N GLN A 131 13.58 1.19 4.67
CA GLN A 131 13.45 2.53 5.24
C GLN A 131 12.15 3.22 4.80
N PHE A 132 11.76 3.06 3.54
CA PHE A 132 10.50 3.60 3.05
C PHE A 132 9.27 2.95 3.72
N LEU A 133 9.29 1.61 3.88
CA LEU A 133 8.26 0.88 4.61
C LEU A 133 8.15 1.33 6.08
N GLU A 134 9.28 1.55 6.74
CA GLU A 134 9.32 2.04 8.12
C GLU A 134 8.69 3.44 8.21
N LEU A 135 9.03 4.35 7.29
CA LEU A 135 8.46 5.70 7.25
C LEU A 135 6.94 5.65 7.04
N MET A 136 6.46 4.81 6.12
CA MET A 136 5.03 4.61 5.90
C MET A 136 4.30 4.02 7.11
N GLY A 137 4.97 3.18 7.90
CA GLY A 137 4.44 2.60 9.13
C GLY A 137 4.26 3.62 10.27
N ARG A 138 4.79 4.83 10.13
CA ARG A 138 4.63 5.93 11.11
C ARG A 138 3.39 6.79 10.87
N ASP A 139 2.64 6.52 9.79
CA ASP A 139 1.38 7.23 9.53
C ASP A 139 0.33 6.88 10.59
N THR A 140 -0.05 7.87 11.41
CA THR A 140 -1.09 7.74 12.43
C THR A 140 -2.41 8.40 12.03
N SER A 141 -2.66 8.53 10.72
CA SER A 141 -3.90 9.11 10.17
C SER A 141 -5.17 8.57 10.85
N PRO A 142 -6.14 9.43 11.19
CA PRO A 142 -7.29 9.05 12.00
C PRO A 142 -8.32 8.24 11.18
N MET A 143 -8.12 6.94 11.04
CA MET A 143 -9.01 6.01 10.34
C MET A 143 -9.73 5.08 11.32
N MET A 144 -10.96 4.66 11.00
CA MET A 144 -11.77 3.80 11.88
C MET A 144 -11.90 4.42 13.29
N GLU A 145 -11.47 3.70 14.32
CA GLU A 145 -11.42 4.13 15.73
C GLU A 145 -10.04 4.68 16.15
N ASN A 146 -9.09 4.75 15.22
CA ASN A 146 -7.76 5.28 15.48
C ASN A 146 -7.83 6.80 15.71
N ASN A 147 -7.58 7.20 16.95
CA ASN A 147 -7.46 8.60 17.39
C ASN A 147 -6.09 8.87 18.02
N MET A 148 -5.05 8.16 17.58
CA MET A 148 -3.69 8.38 18.06
C MET A 148 -3.20 9.79 17.70
N GLU A 149 -2.31 10.31 18.55
CA GLU A 149 -1.63 11.58 18.25
C GLU A 149 -0.73 11.43 17.00
N PRO A 150 -0.63 12.48 16.17
CA PRO A 150 0.34 12.56 15.08
C PRO A 150 1.76 12.24 15.56
N LEU A 151 2.38 11.23 14.96
CA LEU A 151 3.81 10.94 15.19
C LEU A 151 4.72 11.76 14.25
N LEU A 152 4.21 12.09 13.06
CA LEU A 152 4.90 12.84 12.03
C LEU A 152 4.59 14.34 12.14
N ASP A 153 5.51 15.17 11.66
CA ASP A 153 5.30 16.62 11.56
C ASP A 153 4.06 16.94 10.70
N GLU A 154 3.37 18.04 11.04
CA GLU A 154 2.09 18.41 10.42
C GLU A 154 2.18 18.53 8.88
N GLU A 155 3.29 19.07 8.36
CA GLU A 155 3.53 19.21 6.91
C GLU A 155 3.49 17.87 6.16
N LEU A 156 3.84 16.77 6.84
CA LEU A 156 3.80 15.42 6.29
C LEU A 156 2.53 14.66 6.70
N GLN A 157 2.10 14.78 7.96
CA GLN A 157 0.92 14.07 8.47
C GLN A 157 -0.38 14.58 7.82
N ALA A 158 -0.51 15.87 7.52
CA ALA A 158 -1.71 16.44 6.90
C ALA A 158 -1.99 15.87 5.48
N PRO A 159 -1.02 15.83 4.55
CA PRO A 159 -1.25 15.20 3.24
C PRO A 159 -1.45 13.68 3.36
N LEU A 160 -0.76 12.99 4.27
CA LEU A 160 -1.02 11.56 4.54
C LEU A 160 -2.44 11.31 5.05
N SER A 161 -2.93 12.15 5.96
CA SER A 161 -4.30 12.08 6.47
C SER A 161 -5.33 12.35 5.38
N THR A 162 -5.04 13.29 4.50
CA THR A 162 -5.88 13.56 3.32
C THR A 162 -5.94 12.34 2.40
N PHE A 163 -4.79 11.73 2.12
CA PHE A 163 -4.70 10.50 1.33
C PHE A 163 -5.46 9.34 1.98
N SER A 164 -5.28 9.12 3.29
CA SER A 164 -5.99 8.09 4.05
C SER A 164 -7.50 8.32 4.07
N MET A 165 -7.96 9.56 4.22
CA MET A 165 -9.39 9.91 4.16
C MET A 165 -9.99 9.68 2.77
N LEU A 166 -9.29 10.08 1.70
CA LEU A 166 -9.76 9.90 0.32
C LEU A 166 -9.72 8.44 -0.16
N THR A 167 -8.91 7.61 0.48
CA THR A 167 -8.81 6.16 0.18
C THR A 167 -9.52 5.29 1.21
N HIS A 168 -10.19 5.89 2.20
CA HIS A 168 -10.87 5.18 3.28
C HIS A 168 -9.98 4.16 4.02
N GLY A 169 -8.70 4.51 4.21
CA GLY A 169 -7.71 3.67 4.86
C GLY A 169 -7.14 2.54 4.00
N PHE A 170 -7.58 2.36 2.74
CA PHE A 170 -6.99 1.36 1.84
C PHE A 170 -5.60 1.75 1.34
N GLY A 171 -5.39 3.04 1.04
CA GLY A 171 -4.25 3.51 0.25
C GLY A 171 -2.89 3.19 0.85
N ASN A 172 -2.66 3.57 2.11
CA ASN A 172 -1.37 3.35 2.77
C ASN A 172 -1.06 1.84 2.89
N PRO A 173 -1.95 0.98 3.44
CA PRO A 173 -1.76 -0.46 3.44
C PRO A 173 -1.50 -1.07 2.05
N ALA A 174 -2.24 -0.65 1.01
CA ALA A 174 -2.06 -1.17 -0.34
C ALA A 174 -0.68 -0.85 -0.92
N ILE A 175 -0.18 0.37 -0.71
CA ILE A 175 1.19 0.75 -1.10
C ILE A 175 2.19 -0.10 -0.31
N GLN A 176 2.02 -0.30 1.00
CA GLN A 176 2.92 -1.15 1.79
C GLN A 176 2.94 -2.59 1.28
N VAL A 177 1.79 -3.15 0.88
CA VAL A 177 1.72 -4.49 0.26
C VAL A 177 2.52 -4.54 -1.03
N GLY A 178 2.34 -3.56 -1.94
CA GLY A 178 3.07 -3.48 -3.20
C GLY A 178 4.58 -3.34 -2.99
N VAL A 179 5.01 -2.50 -2.04
CA VAL A 179 6.42 -2.29 -1.71
C VAL A 179 7.02 -3.53 -1.03
N ASN A 180 6.29 -4.21 -0.14
CA ASN A 180 6.71 -5.49 0.44
C ASN A 180 6.85 -6.57 -0.63
N CYS A 181 5.95 -6.61 -1.61
CA CYS A 181 6.07 -7.51 -2.76
C CYS A 181 7.37 -7.25 -3.54
N PHE A 182 7.68 -5.97 -3.82
CA PHE A 182 8.95 -5.59 -4.43
C PHE A 182 10.17 -5.96 -3.56
N LEU A 183 10.07 -5.77 -2.24
CA LEU A 183 11.13 -6.17 -1.29
C LEU A 183 11.41 -7.68 -1.39
N ARG A 184 10.36 -8.52 -1.37
CA ARG A 184 10.51 -9.97 -1.51
C ARG A 184 11.13 -10.36 -2.85
N PHE A 185 10.77 -9.66 -3.93
CA PHE A 185 11.40 -9.86 -5.24
C PHE A 185 12.91 -9.58 -5.21
N LEU A 186 13.35 -8.55 -4.50
CA LEU A 186 14.78 -8.28 -4.33
C LEU A 186 15.47 -9.35 -3.47
N GLU A 187 14.84 -9.74 -2.37
CA GLU A 187 15.36 -10.77 -1.44
C GLU A 187 15.45 -12.15 -2.11
N GLU A 188 14.48 -12.53 -2.95
CA GLU A 188 14.53 -13.77 -3.73
C GLU A 188 15.68 -13.76 -4.76
N GLN A 189 15.97 -12.63 -5.40
CA GLN A 189 17.14 -12.54 -6.29
C GLN A 189 18.45 -12.77 -5.52
N VAL A 190 18.58 -12.19 -4.33
CA VAL A 190 19.73 -12.40 -3.45
C VAL A 190 19.87 -13.88 -3.10
N LYS A 191 18.77 -14.50 -2.67
CA LYS A 191 18.72 -15.93 -2.31
C LYS A 191 19.17 -16.82 -3.47
N ILE A 192 18.63 -16.59 -4.68
CA ILE A 192 18.99 -17.36 -5.88
C ILE A 192 20.49 -17.21 -6.21
N ILE A 193 21.06 -16.01 -6.11
CA ILE A 193 22.49 -15.79 -6.37
C ILE A 193 23.35 -16.57 -5.35
N CYS A 194 22.98 -16.52 -4.06
CA CYS A 194 23.69 -17.25 -3.00
C CYS A 194 23.59 -18.78 -3.19
N GLU A 195 22.41 -19.31 -3.49
CA GLU A 195 22.20 -20.75 -3.79
C GLU A 195 23.08 -21.21 -4.98
N GLN A 196 23.19 -20.39 -6.03
CA GLN A 196 24.05 -20.67 -7.19
C GLN A 196 25.54 -20.67 -6.84
N GLN A 197 25.98 -19.84 -5.89
CA GLN A 197 27.36 -19.80 -5.41
C GLN A 197 27.69 -21.02 -4.54
N GLU A 198 26.80 -21.40 -3.63
CA GLU A 198 26.98 -22.58 -2.76
C GLU A 198 27.04 -23.88 -3.56
N GLN A 199 26.19 -24.04 -4.58
CA GLN A 199 26.23 -25.21 -5.46
C GLN A 199 27.57 -25.33 -6.19
N LYS A 200 28.17 -24.22 -6.65
CA LYS A 200 29.50 -24.23 -7.27
C LYS A 200 30.60 -24.65 -6.30
N ILE A 201 30.56 -24.14 -5.06
CA ILE A 201 31.55 -24.51 -4.02
C ILE A 201 31.47 -26.00 -3.71
N ASN A 202 30.26 -26.55 -3.57
CA ASN A 202 30.05 -27.97 -3.28
C ASN A 202 30.45 -28.91 -4.44
N LEU A 203 30.34 -28.45 -5.69
CA LEU A 203 30.82 -29.23 -6.86
C LEU A 203 32.34 -29.20 -7.03
N PHE A 204 33.04 -28.18 -6.53
CA PHE A 204 34.49 -28.01 -6.70
C PHE A 204 35.21 -27.69 -5.37
N PRO A 205 35.23 -28.61 -4.39
CA PRO A 205 35.79 -28.34 -3.06
C PRO A 205 37.31 -28.11 -3.03
N ASN A 206 38.06 -28.37 -4.12
CA ASN A 206 39.53 -28.37 -4.15
C ASN A 206 40.16 -27.52 -5.29
N ALA A 207 39.45 -26.59 -5.91
CA ALA A 207 40.06 -25.68 -6.89
C ALA A 207 40.86 -24.56 -6.16
N LYS A 208 42.08 -24.88 -5.76
CA LYS A 208 43.15 -23.90 -5.46
C LYS A 208 44.10 -23.80 -6.64
#